data_AF-A0AAP3ECN5-F1
#
_entry.id   AF-A0AAP3ECN5-F1
#
_cell.length_a   1.000
_cell.length_b   1.000
_cell.length_c   1.000
_cell.angle_alpha   90.00
_cell.angle_beta   90.00
_cell.angle_gamma   90.00
#
_symmetry.space_group_name_H-M   'P 1'
#
loop_
_entity.id
_entity.type
_entity.pdbx_description
1 polymer ?
#
loop_
_entity_poly.entity_id
_entity_poly.type
_entity_poly.pdbx_seq_one_letter_code
_entity_poly.pdbx_strand_id
1 'polypeptide(L)'
;MDDIQSMLSKIQSEREAKIIEHKKHLESDDYQGALRLLEVVTFDFIKGMKSCSIYCSRGADFRDNSLSLSHIDDYFMSAIMILTMLKEGGINPAKREMRYLIDSSMRYLFVDQQLWRGKLNEKVVYFDKKIDKSNIKYINDIDLHMIDDQGLKKSFCSEYTQAYYKACEYVHASTRQIEERFSLYEQGITIGLERAEQLQEVAELLSEVYSTLLVFTFHASGVSTVGDLMVDTLSPQNDWVYNGNKYIAEIDRHFDYKHERKEVLQELEKMRAERARPNKALQRTSR
;
A
#
# COMPACT_ATOMS: atom_id res chain seq x y z
N MET A 1 -40.78 31.78 -8.73
CA MET A 1 -40.02 30.80 -9.53
C MET A 1 -38.68 31.34 -10.01
N ASP A 2 -38.53 32.66 -10.22
CA ASP A 2 -37.24 33.29 -10.60
C ASP A 2 -36.10 33.17 -9.57
N ASP A 3 -36.43 32.96 -8.29
CA ASP A 3 -35.47 32.95 -7.18
C ASP A 3 -34.53 31.72 -7.19
N ILE A 4 -35.08 30.54 -7.47
CA ILE A 4 -34.29 29.29 -7.55
C ILE A 4 -33.36 29.33 -8.77
N GLN A 5 -33.83 29.86 -9.90
CA GLN A 5 -33.06 29.90 -11.14
C GLN A 5 -31.90 30.90 -11.04
N SER A 6 -32.10 32.02 -10.34
CA SER A 6 -31.04 32.97 -9.97
C SER A 6 -30.05 32.40 -8.94
N MET A 7 -30.50 31.62 -7.96
CA MET A 7 -29.59 30.95 -7.02
C MET A 7 -28.73 29.91 -7.74
N LEU A 8 -29.33 29.11 -8.63
CA LEU A 8 -28.60 28.09 -9.38
C LEU A 8 -27.55 28.70 -10.33
N SER A 9 -27.87 29.81 -11.01
CA SER A 9 -26.90 30.50 -11.88
C SER A 9 -25.73 31.08 -11.08
N LYS A 10 -26.01 31.64 -9.90
CA LYS A 10 -24.98 32.14 -8.98
C LYS A 10 -24.05 31.02 -8.52
N ILE A 11 -24.61 29.91 -8.02
CA ILE A 11 -23.85 28.72 -7.60
C ILE A 11 -22.98 28.19 -8.75
N GLN A 12 -23.51 28.16 -9.97
CA GLN A 12 -22.76 27.69 -11.13
C GLN A 12 -21.59 28.60 -11.48
N SER A 13 -21.78 29.92 -11.47
CA SER A 13 -20.70 30.89 -11.71
C SER A 13 -19.59 30.82 -10.65
N GLU A 14 -19.95 30.68 -9.36
CA GLU A 14 -18.99 30.48 -8.27
C GLU A 14 -18.21 29.17 -8.42
N ARG A 15 -18.87 28.10 -8.88
CA ARG A 15 -18.22 26.82 -9.16
C ARG A 15 -17.23 26.92 -10.32
N GLU A 16 -17.60 27.59 -11.41
CA GLU A 16 -16.72 27.79 -12.56
C GLU A 16 -15.46 28.58 -12.21
N ALA A 17 -15.59 29.64 -11.41
CA ALA A 17 -14.45 30.39 -10.88
C ALA A 17 -13.50 29.50 -10.06
N LYS A 18 -14.06 28.68 -9.15
CA LYS A 18 -13.28 27.71 -8.35
C LYS A 18 -12.60 26.65 -9.20
N ILE A 19 -13.24 26.17 -10.27
CA ILE A 19 -12.62 25.22 -11.21
C ILE A 19 -11.41 25.86 -11.92
N ILE A 20 -11.51 27.13 -12.32
CA ILE A 20 -10.41 27.84 -12.98
C ILE A 20 -9.24 28.04 -12.00
N GLU A 21 -9.53 28.42 -10.77
CA GLU A 21 -8.52 28.54 -9.71
C GLU A 21 -7.85 27.20 -9.42
N HIS A 22 -8.64 26.14 -9.29
CA HIS A 22 -8.13 24.81 -9.04
C HIS A 22 -7.30 24.26 -10.20
N LYS A 23 -7.63 24.57 -11.45
CA LYS A 23 -6.76 24.21 -12.59
C LYS A 23 -5.34 24.75 -12.45
N LYS A 24 -5.17 25.95 -11.89
CA LYS A 24 -3.83 26.49 -11.59
C LYS A 24 -3.15 25.72 -10.46
N HIS A 25 -3.92 25.29 -9.47
CA HIS A 25 -3.41 24.43 -8.39
C HIS A 25 -2.98 23.05 -8.89
N LEU A 26 -3.71 22.45 -9.82
CA LEU A 26 -3.33 21.20 -10.48
C LEU A 26 -1.98 21.30 -11.19
N GLU A 27 -1.66 22.47 -11.76
CA GLU A 27 -0.39 22.74 -12.43
C GLU A 27 0.75 23.10 -11.47
N SER A 28 0.47 23.28 -10.17
CA SER A 28 1.49 23.63 -9.18
C SER A 28 2.52 22.51 -8.98
N ASP A 29 3.77 22.90 -8.69
CA ASP A 29 4.87 21.95 -8.46
C ASP A 29 4.57 21.01 -7.29
N ASP A 30 3.93 21.52 -6.24
CA ASP A 30 3.55 20.75 -5.05
C ASP A 30 2.54 19.64 -5.39
N TYR A 31 1.48 19.99 -6.14
CA TYR A 31 0.46 19.03 -6.56
C TYR A 31 1.03 17.99 -7.52
N GLN A 32 1.81 18.43 -8.51
CA GLN A 32 2.50 17.54 -9.44
C GLN A 32 3.52 16.64 -8.73
N GLY A 33 4.18 17.15 -7.68
CA GLY A 33 5.02 16.38 -6.78
C GLY A 33 4.23 15.25 -6.12
N ALA A 34 3.12 15.56 -5.45
CA ALA A 34 2.28 14.56 -4.80
C ALA A 34 1.75 13.50 -5.77
N LEU A 35 1.36 13.89 -7.00
CA LEU A 35 0.99 12.94 -8.05
C LEU A 35 2.13 12.01 -8.46
N ARG A 36 3.33 12.56 -8.70
CA ARG A 36 4.52 11.74 -9.02
C ARG A 36 4.83 10.76 -7.89
N LEU A 37 4.66 11.17 -6.64
CA LEU A 37 4.84 10.27 -5.50
C LEU A 37 3.86 9.10 -5.56
N LEU A 38 2.57 9.34 -5.81
CA LEU A 38 1.54 8.31 -5.96
C LEU A 38 1.88 7.30 -7.07
N GLU A 39 2.36 7.80 -8.21
CA GLU A 39 2.82 6.95 -9.30
C GLU A 39 4.01 6.09 -8.89
N VAL A 40 5.04 6.71 -8.31
CA VAL A 40 6.27 6.02 -7.90
C VAL A 40 5.95 4.90 -6.90
N VAL A 41 5.19 5.18 -5.83
CA VAL A 41 4.85 4.14 -4.84
C VAL A 41 4.04 3.02 -5.48
N THR A 42 3.09 3.34 -6.36
CA THR A 42 2.25 2.32 -7.01
C THR A 42 3.05 1.45 -7.97
N PHE A 43 3.85 2.05 -8.84
CA PHE A 43 4.59 1.28 -9.85
C PHE A 43 5.73 0.47 -9.23
N ASP A 44 6.39 0.97 -8.20
CA ASP A 44 7.39 0.19 -7.47
C ASP A 44 6.77 -0.94 -6.66
N PHE A 45 5.55 -0.77 -6.15
CA PHE A 45 4.79 -1.85 -5.52
C PHE A 45 4.51 -2.95 -6.54
N ILE A 46 3.95 -2.58 -7.70
CA ILE A 46 3.67 -3.51 -8.80
C ILE A 46 4.94 -4.22 -9.25
N LYS A 47 6.06 -3.50 -9.37
CA LYS A 47 7.38 -4.06 -9.73
C LYS A 47 7.84 -5.10 -8.72
N GLY A 48 7.74 -4.82 -7.42
CA GLY A 48 8.11 -5.77 -6.35
C GLY A 48 7.25 -7.02 -6.36
N MET A 49 5.93 -6.84 -6.41
CA MET A 49 4.93 -7.92 -6.47
C MET A 49 5.07 -8.78 -7.74
N LYS A 50 5.28 -8.16 -8.91
CA LYS A 50 5.45 -8.86 -10.19
C LYS A 50 6.74 -9.66 -10.22
N SER A 51 7.84 -9.09 -9.71
CA SER A 51 9.10 -9.81 -9.55
C SER A 51 8.89 -11.03 -8.66
N CYS A 52 8.23 -10.86 -7.52
CA CYS A 52 7.89 -11.96 -6.62
C CYS A 52 7.05 -13.06 -7.32
N SER A 53 6.02 -12.67 -8.08
CA SER A 53 5.20 -13.61 -8.86
C SER A 53 6.02 -14.42 -9.88
N ILE A 54 7.01 -13.80 -10.54
CA ILE A 54 7.88 -14.45 -11.52
C ILE A 54 8.78 -15.48 -10.82
N TYR A 55 9.34 -15.13 -9.66
CA TYR A 55 10.14 -16.08 -8.89
C TYR A 55 9.29 -17.26 -8.37
N CYS A 56 8.05 -16.99 -7.93
CA CYS A 56 7.12 -18.03 -7.48
C CYS A 56 6.69 -18.98 -8.60
N SER A 57 6.69 -18.57 -9.87
CA SER A 57 6.29 -19.46 -10.98
C SER A 57 7.26 -20.63 -11.19
N ARG A 58 8.46 -20.61 -10.57
CA ARG A 58 9.38 -21.75 -10.51
C ARG A 58 8.80 -22.93 -9.74
N GLY A 59 7.87 -22.68 -8.82
CA GLY A 59 7.16 -23.68 -8.02
C GLY A 59 5.65 -23.58 -8.23
N ALA A 60 5.18 -23.92 -9.44
CA ALA A 60 3.78 -23.75 -9.84
C ALA A 60 2.79 -24.41 -8.84
N ASP A 61 3.05 -25.63 -8.39
CA ASP A 61 2.17 -26.31 -7.43
C ASP A 61 2.04 -25.56 -6.10
N PHE A 62 3.15 -24.98 -5.60
CA PHE A 62 3.11 -24.16 -4.39
C PHE A 62 2.32 -22.86 -4.61
N ARG A 63 2.60 -22.16 -5.72
CA ARG A 63 1.93 -20.92 -6.10
C ARG A 63 0.43 -21.12 -6.24
N ASP A 64 0.02 -22.12 -7.02
CA ASP A 64 -1.37 -22.36 -7.40
C ASP A 64 -2.20 -22.89 -6.20
N ASN A 65 -1.54 -23.43 -5.17
CA ASN A 65 -2.17 -23.80 -3.91
C ASN A 65 -2.08 -22.71 -2.82
N SER A 66 -1.44 -21.56 -3.04
CA SER A 66 -1.43 -20.44 -2.10
C SER A 66 -2.57 -19.46 -2.39
N LEU A 67 -3.35 -19.10 -1.36
CA LEU A 67 -4.37 -18.07 -1.49
C LEU A 67 -3.75 -16.70 -1.79
N SER A 68 -2.65 -16.37 -1.10
CA SER A 68 -1.96 -15.09 -1.24
C SER A 68 -1.37 -14.90 -2.63
N LEU A 69 -0.81 -15.96 -3.23
CA LEU A 69 -0.14 -15.90 -4.52
C LEU A 69 -1.10 -16.11 -5.71
N SER A 70 -2.16 -16.91 -5.54
CA SER A 70 -3.15 -17.15 -6.60
C SER A 70 -4.03 -15.93 -6.87
N HIS A 71 -4.20 -15.03 -5.88
CA HIS A 71 -4.98 -13.79 -6.01
C HIS A 71 -4.11 -12.55 -6.24
N ILE A 72 -2.87 -12.72 -6.69
CA ILE A 72 -1.95 -11.59 -6.90
C ILE A 72 -2.46 -10.62 -7.99
N ASP A 73 -3.22 -11.12 -8.96
CA ASP A 73 -3.81 -10.28 -10.02
C ASP A 73 -4.86 -9.30 -9.46
N ASP A 74 -5.60 -9.68 -8.41
CA ASP A 74 -6.50 -8.77 -7.71
C ASP A 74 -5.73 -7.62 -7.08
N TYR A 75 -4.54 -7.88 -6.52
CA TYR A 75 -3.69 -6.82 -5.98
C TYR A 75 -3.21 -5.84 -7.06
N PHE A 76 -2.87 -6.35 -8.25
CA PHE A 76 -2.50 -5.49 -9.37
C PHE A 76 -3.69 -4.64 -9.85
N MET A 77 -4.87 -5.23 -9.99
CA MET A 77 -6.08 -4.52 -10.38
C MET A 77 -6.41 -3.43 -9.35
N SER A 78 -6.46 -3.76 -8.07
CA SER A 78 -6.71 -2.79 -6.98
C SER A 78 -5.67 -1.68 -6.97
N ALA A 79 -4.38 -1.98 -7.16
CA ALA A 79 -3.33 -0.95 -7.17
C ALA A 79 -3.50 0.07 -8.32
N ILE A 80 -3.83 -0.42 -9.52
CA ILE A 80 -4.13 0.45 -10.66
C ILE A 80 -5.40 1.26 -10.42
N MET A 81 -6.46 0.63 -9.88
CA MET A 81 -7.71 1.33 -9.56
C MET A 81 -7.51 2.40 -8.49
N ILE A 82 -6.71 2.15 -7.45
CA ILE A 82 -6.33 3.15 -6.44
C ILE A 82 -5.65 4.35 -7.12
N LEU A 83 -4.64 4.12 -7.95
CA LEU A 83 -3.93 5.19 -8.64
C LEU A 83 -4.87 6.00 -9.55
N THR A 84 -5.73 5.33 -10.32
CA THR A 84 -6.72 5.99 -11.18
C THR A 84 -7.68 6.83 -10.34
N MET A 85 -8.26 6.26 -9.28
CA MET A 85 -9.17 6.99 -8.40
C MET A 85 -8.50 8.22 -7.79
N LEU A 86 -7.26 8.10 -7.31
CA LEU A 86 -6.54 9.24 -6.71
C LEU A 86 -6.22 10.34 -7.72
N LYS A 87 -5.85 9.99 -8.96
CA LYS A 87 -5.63 10.96 -10.04
C LYS A 87 -6.90 11.73 -10.40
N GLU A 88 -8.06 11.09 -10.25
CA GLU A 88 -9.38 11.68 -10.52
C GLU A 88 -10.03 12.29 -9.26
N GLY A 89 -9.29 12.46 -8.15
CA GLY A 89 -9.79 13.06 -6.90
C GLY A 89 -10.63 12.14 -6.00
N GLY A 90 -10.73 10.86 -6.34
CA GLY A 90 -11.45 9.82 -5.60
C GLY A 90 -10.73 9.30 -4.35
N ILE A 91 -10.36 10.18 -3.40
CA ILE A 91 -9.64 9.77 -2.16
C ILE A 91 -10.42 8.71 -1.36
N ASN A 92 -11.71 8.92 -1.12
CA ASN A 92 -12.49 8.01 -0.28
C ASN A 92 -12.70 6.62 -0.93
N PRO A 93 -13.09 6.52 -2.21
CA PRO A 93 -13.05 5.26 -2.93
C PRO A 93 -11.68 4.57 -2.88
N ALA A 94 -10.59 5.32 -3.07
CA ALA A 94 -9.24 4.77 -2.99
C ALA A 94 -8.92 4.20 -1.59
N LYS A 95 -9.30 4.89 -0.51
CA LYS A 95 -9.14 4.36 0.87
C LYS A 95 -9.94 3.07 1.11
N ARG A 96 -11.13 2.93 0.52
CA ARG A 96 -11.91 1.68 0.60
C ARG A 96 -11.20 0.53 -0.11
N GLU A 97 -10.59 0.80 -1.24
CA GLU A 97 -9.81 -0.19 -1.98
C GLU A 97 -8.51 -0.55 -1.25
N MET A 98 -7.84 0.42 -0.61
CA MET A 98 -6.70 0.16 0.29
C MET A 98 -7.11 -0.72 1.47
N ARG A 99 -8.29 -0.50 2.04
CA ARG A 99 -8.85 -1.35 3.10
C ARG A 99 -9.03 -2.78 2.61
N TYR A 100 -9.58 -2.97 1.42
CA TYR A 100 -9.72 -4.30 0.82
C TYR A 100 -8.36 -5.00 0.74
N LEU A 101 -7.35 -4.33 0.16
CA LEU A 101 -5.99 -4.86 0.00
C LEU A 101 -5.35 -5.30 1.32
N ILE A 102 -5.36 -4.44 2.34
CA ILE A 102 -4.71 -4.73 3.62
C ILE A 102 -5.41 -5.87 4.36
N ASP A 103 -6.75 -5.92 4.29
CA ASP A 103 -7.57 -6.89 4.99
C ASP A 103 -7.53 -8.27 4.32
N SER A 104 -7.59 -8.32 2.98
CA SER A 104 -7.50 -9.56 2.22
C SER A 104 -6.11 -10.19 2.35
N SER A 105 -5.05 -9.40 2.22
CA SER A 105 -3.66 -9.89 2.26
C SER A 105 -3.29 -10.52 3.60
N MET A 106 -3.70 -9.89 4.71
CA MET A 106 -3.54 -10.44 6.06
C MET A 106 -4.24 -11.79 6.18
N ARG A 107 -5.51 -11.89 5.77
CA ARG A 107 -6.27 -13.14 5.91
C ARG A 107 -5.75 -14.25 5.01
N TYR A 108 -5.36 -13.93 3.78
CA TYR A 108 -4.82 -14.91 2.85
C TYR A 108 -3.52 -15.50 3.37
N LEU A 109 -2.60 -14.66 3.88
CA LEU A 109 -1.37 -15.14 4.49
C LEU A 109 -1.67 -15.99 5.72
N PHE A 110 -2.56 -15.54 6.60
CA PHE A 110 -2.94 -16.31 7.78
C PHE A 110 -3.45 -17.71 7.39
N VAL A 111 -4.36 -17.83 6.43
CA VAL A 111 -4.87 -19.13 5.97
C VAL A 111 -3.77 -19.97 5.32
N ASP A 112 -2.90 -19.36 4.52
CA ASP A 112 -1.76 -20.05 3.93
C ASP A 112 -0.84 -20.65 5.00
N GLN A 113 -0.63 -19.95 6.11
CA GLN A 113 0.18 -20.45 7.24
C GLN A 113 -0.52 -21.56 8.03
N GLN A 114 -1.85 -21.47 8.23
CA GLN A 114 -2.60 -22.53 8.91
C GLN A 114 -2.65 -23.83 8.10
N LEU A 115 -2.68 -23.72 6.77
CA LEU A 115 -2.85 -24.85 5.84
C LEU A 115 -1.73 -24.90 4.81
N TRP A 116 -0.47 -24.83 5.24
CA TRP A 116 0.67 -24.66 4.34
C TRP A 116 0.83 -25.76 3.28
N ARG A 117 0.45 -27.01 3.58
CA ARG A 117 0.39 -28.15 2.63
C ARG A 117 -0.99 -28.35 1.99
N GLY A 118 -1.99 -27.59 2.40
CA GLY A 118 -3.37 -27.75 1.96
C GLY A 118 -3.54 -27.32 0.51
N LYS A 119 -4.48 -27.97 -0.19
CA LYS A 119 -4.86 -27.58 -1.54
C LYS A 119 -5.67 -26.28 -1.52
N LEU A 120 -5.70 -25.56 -2.65
CA LEU A 120 -6.45 -24.30 -2.77
C LEU A 120 -7.91 -24.43 -2.29
N ASN A 121 -8.62 -25.48 -2.72
CA ASN A 121 -10.02 -25.71 -2.34
C ASN A 121 -10.21 -25.87 -0.82
N GLU A 122 -9.28 -26.53 -0.13
CA GLU A 122 -9.33 -26.70 1.32
C GLU A 122 -9.12 -25.36 2.02
N LYS A 123 -8.20 -24.55 1.51
CA LYS A 123 -7.96 -23.19 2.00
C LYS A 123 -9.16 -22.28 1.80
N VAL A 124 -9.84 -22.35 0.65
CA VAL A 124 -11.08 -21.59 0.40
C VAL A 124 -12.18 -21.99 1.38
N VAL A 125 -12.37 -23.29 1.63
CA VAL A 125 -13.35 -23.78 2.62
C VAL A 125 -12.99 -23.32 4.03
N TYR A 126 -11.70 -23.33 4.39
CA TYR A 126 -11.24 -22.83 5.67
C TYR A 126 -11.46 -21.31 5.80
N PHE A 127 -11.13 -20.55 4.75
CA PHE A 127 -11.36 -19.11 4.69
C PHE A 127 -12.83 -18.78 4.91
N ASP A 128 -13.74 -19.50 4.29
CA ASP A 128 -15.17 -19.23 4.45
C ASP A 128 -15.72 -19.62 5.83
N LYS A 129 -15.32 -20.78 6.36
CA LYS A 129 -15.91 -21.35 7.58
C LYS A 129 -15.23 -20.94 8.89
N LYS A 130 -13.95 -20.55 8.85
CA LYS A 130 -13.13 -20.34 10.06
C LYS A 130 -12.62 -18.92 10.22
N ILE A 131 -12.60 -18.13 9.16
CA ILE A 131 -12.16 -16.75 9.22
C ILE A 131 -13.34 -15.83 9.49
N ASP A 132 -13.28 -15.12 10.61
CA ASP A 132 -14.19 -14.04 10.94
C ASP A 132 -13.81 -12.79 10.13
N LYS A 133 -14.66 -12.47 9.14
CA LYS A 133 -14.47 -11.35 8.21
C LYS A 133 -14.78 -9.99 8.85
N SER A 134 -15.22 -9.94 10.11
CA SER A 134 -15.54 -8.71 10.84
C SER A 134 -14.40 -8.16 11.70
N ASN A 135 -13.32 -8.94 11.87
CA ASN A 135 -12.19 -8.59 12.75
C ASN A 135 -10.85 -8.81 12.04
N ILE A 136 -9.82 -8.08 12.48
CA ILE A 136 -8.43 -8.15 12.01
C ILE A 136 -7.48 -8.87 12.99
N LYS A 137 -8.00 -9.47 14.06
CA LYS A 137 -7.23 -10.11 15.16
C LYS A 137 -6.11 -11.05 14.71
N TYR A 138 -6.30 -11.69 13.54
CA TYR A 138 -5.37 -12.66 12.96
C TYR A 138 -3.99 -12.08 12.66
N ILE A 139 -3.84 -10.75 12.57
CA ILE A 139 -2.53 -10.10 12.44
C ILE A 139 -1.55 -10.52 13.55
N ASN A 140 -2.05 -10.78 14.76
CA ASN A 140 -1.22 -11.16 15.90
C ASN A 140 -0.75 -12.62 15.82
N ASP A 141 -1.38 -13.42 14.97
CA ASP A 141 -1.12 -14.86 14.82
C ASP A 141 -0.32 -15.16 13.54
N ILE A 142 0.01 -14.15 12.73
CA ILE A 142 0.82 -14.30 11.52
C ILE A 142 2.29 -14.47 11.90
N ASP A 143 2.91 -15.52 11.37
CA ASP A 143 4.34 -15.76 11.52
C ASP A 143 5.17 -14.99 10.49
N LEU A 144 5.79 -13.90 10.93
CA LEU A 144 6.76 -13.11 10.17
C LEU A 144 8.17 -13.74 10.28
N HIS A 145 8.36 -14.94 9.75
CA HIS A 145 9.55 -15.79 9.97
C HIS A 145 10.88 -15.25 9.38
N MET A 146 10.84 -14.30 8.45
CA MET A 146 12.02 -13.57 7.91
C MET A 146 12.33 -12.27 8.69
N ILE A 147 11.65 -12.03 9.80
CA ILE A 147 11.91 -10.91 10.71
C ILE A 147 12.25 -11.55 12.06
N ASP A 148 13.48 -11.45 12.55
CA ASP A 148 13.85 -12.10 13.81
C ASP A 148 13.56 -11.22 15.04
N ASP A 149 13.64 -9.90 14.87
CA ASP A 149 13.42 -8.93 15.94
C ASP A 149 11.94 -8.90 16.38
N GLN A 150 11.69 -9.32 17.63
CA GLN A 150 10.35 -9.36 18.22
C GLN A 150 9.73 -7.98 18.45
N GLY A 151 10.54 -6.95 18.71
CA GLY A 151 10.09 -5.56 18.81
C GLY A 151 9.60 -5.03 17.47
N LEU A 152 10.28 -5.40 16.39
CA LEU A 152 9.90 -5.07 15.03
C LEU A 152 8.62 -5.79 14.60
N LYS A 153 8.44 -7.08 14.96
CA LYS A 153 7.16 -7.78 14.75
C LYS A 153 6.00 -7.07 15.44
N LYS A 154 6.16 -6.70 16.72
CA LYS A 154 5.13 -5.95 17.46
C LYS A 154 4.82 -4.59 16.82
N SER A 155 5.87 -3.89 16.37
CA SER A 155 5.74 -2.62 15.66
C SER A 155 4.96 -2.79 14.35
N PHE A 156 5.25 -3.86 13.59
CA PHE A 156 4.54 -4.20 12.37
C PHE A 156 3.05 -4.41 12.62
N CYS A 157 2.67 -5.21 13.63
CA CYS A 157 1.26 -5.44 13.95
C CYS A 157 0.54 -4.15 14.38
N SER A 158 1.22 -3.28 15.13
CA SER A 158 0.70 -1.98 15.53
C SER A 158 0.48 -1.06 14.33
N GLU A 159 1.47 -0.92 13.45
CA GLU A 159 1.41 -0.08 12.25
C GLU A 159 0.40 -0.61 11.23
N TYR A 160 0.31 -1.94 11.04
CA TYR A 160 -0.76 -2.59 10.30
C TYR A 160 -2.14 -2.16 10.80
N THR A 161 -2.33 -2.24 12.13
CA THR A 161 -3.62 -1.91 12.76
C THR A 161 -3.98 -0.44 12.54
N GLN A 162 -3.00 0.45 12.67
CA GLN A 162 -3.19 1.88 12.40
C GLN A 162 -3.55 2.14 10.92
N ALA A 163 -2.82 1.55 9.98
CA ALA A 163 -3.09 1.69 8.55
C ALA A 163 -4.49 1.14 8.19
N TYR A 164 -4.89 -0.01 8.75
CA TYR A 164 -6.23 -0.56 8.59
C TYR A 164 -7.31 0.41 9.07
N TYR A 165 -7.16 0.99 10.27
CA TYR A 165 -8.14 1.95 10.78
C TYR A 165 -8.20 3.24 9.95
N LYS A 166 -7.05 3.81 9.55
CA LYS A 166 -6.99 4.96 8.63
C LYS A 166 -7.72 4.69 7.31
N ALA A 167 -7.58 3.48 6.75
CA ALA A 167 -8.30 3.07 5.54
C ALA A 167 -9.81 2.87 5.80
N CYS A 168 -10.19 2.48 7.03
CA CYS A 168 -11.59 2.31 7.44
C CYS A 168 -12.34 3.61 7.74
N GLU A 169 -11.63 4.70 8.08
CA GLU A 169 -12.26 5.94 8.52
C GLU A 169 -13.40 6.38 7.60
N TYR A 170 -13.23 6.27 6.27
CA TYR A 170 -14.16 6.79 5.25
C TYR A 170 -15.14 5.75 4.66
N VAL A 171 -15.40 4.67 5.41
CA VAL A 171 -16.38 3.63 5.03
C VAL A 171 -17.80 3.98 5.46
N HIS A 172 -17.98 4.62 6.62
CA HIS A 172 -19.29 5.04 7.14
C HIS A 172 -19.28 6.54 7.42
N ALA A 173 -20.32 7.26 6.99
CA ALA A 173 -20.44 8.69 7.27
C ALA A 173 -20.55 8.93 8.78
N SER A 174 -19.51 9.52 9.37
CA SER A 174 -19.52 9.97 10.76
C SER A 174 -19.85 11.45 10.86
N THR A 175 -20.33 11.92 12.03
CA THR A 175 -20.58 13.35 12.28
C THR A 175 -19.36 14.20 11.97
N ARG A 176 -18.18 13.75 12.40
CA ARG A 176 -16.90 14.39 12.11
C ARG A 176 -16.65 14.55 10.61
N GLN A 177 -16.91 13.53 9.80
CA GLN A 177 -16.73 13.60 8.34
C GLN A 177 -17.72 14.52 7.65
N ILE A 178 -18.94 14.59 8.19
CA ILE A 178 -19.96 15.50 7.69
C ILE A 178 -19.50 16.94 7.98
N GLU A 179 -19.03 17.22 9.18
CA GLU A 179 -18.48 18.53 9.59
C GLU A 179 -17.21 18.90 8.80
N GLU A 180 -16.25 17.98 8.66
CA GLU A 180 -15.05 18.18 7.83
C GLU A 180 -15.43 18.47 6.38
N ARG A 181 -16.40 17.73 5.81
CA ARG A 181 -16.91 18.03 4.47
C ARG A 181 -17.55 19.41 4.38
N PHE A 182 -18.39 19.79 5.35
CA PHE A 182 -18.99 21.12 5.37
C PHE A 182 -17.92 22.22 5.43
N SER A 183 -16.91 22.06 6.28
CA SER A 183 -15.78 23.00 6.36
C SER A 183 -14.98 23.08 5.05
N LEU A 184 -14.73 21.94 4.39
CA LEU A 184 -14.08 21.90 3.09
C LEU A 184 -14.94 22.58 2.01
N TYR A 185 -16.26 22.35 2.01
CA TYR A 185 -17.20 23.04 1.10
C TYR A 185 -17.20 24.56 1.31
N GLU A 186 -17.19 25.03 2.56
CA GLU A 186 -17.09 26.45 2.91
C GLU A 186 -15.78 27.07 2.39
N GLN A 187 -14.69 26.30 2.40
CA GLN A 187 -13.40 26.66 1.81
C GLN A 187 -13.34 26.48 0.28
N GLY A 188 -14.44 26.03 -0.35
CA GLY A 188 -14.51 25.78 -1.79
C GLY A 188 -13.84 24.50 -2.29
N ILE A 189 -13.39 23.63 -1.38
CA ILE A 189 -12.80 22.33 -1.68
C ILE A 189 -13.93 21.32 -1.85
N THR A 190 -14.07 20.78 -3.06
CA THR A 190 -15.08 19.77 -3.42
C THR A 190 -14.39 18.55 -4.05
N ILE A 191 -15.11 17.47 -4.29
CA ILE A 191 -14.56 16.29 -4.98
C ILE A 191 -13.96 16.70 -6.32
N GLY A 192 -12.72 16.29 -6.59
CA GLY A 192 -11.94 16.69 -7.75
C GLY A 192 -11.27 18.06 -7.62
N LEU A 193 -11.27 18.65 -6.41
CA LEU A 193 -10.55 19.88 -6.06
C LEU A 193 -9.57 19.67 -4.88
N GLU A 194 -8.98 18.49 -4.77
CA GLU A 194 -8.09 18.10 -3.66
C GLU A 194 -6.81 18.94 -3.61
N ARG A 195 -6.30 19.23 -2.42
CA ARG A 195 -5.02 19.93 -2.26
C ARG A 195 -3.83 18.99 -2.29
N ALA A 196 -2.64 19.55 -2.49
CA ALA A 196 -1.40 18.77 -2.55
C ALA A 196 -1.14 18.02 -1.23
N GLU A 197 -1.47 18.62 -0.10
CA GLU A 197 -1.31 18.03 1.22
C GLU A 197 -2.19 16.78 1.40
N GLN A 198 -3.42 16.83 0.89
CA GLN A 198 -4.34 15.69 0.96
C GLN A 198 -3.84 14.51 0.11
N LEU A 199 -3.28 14.78 -1.07
CA LEU A 199 -2.66 13.76 -1.89
C LEU A 199 -1.40 13.18 -1.23
N GLN A 200 -0.60 14.03 -0.59
CA GLN A 200 0.61 13.63 0.13
C GLN A 200 0.28 12.69 1.31
N GLU A 201 -0.69 13.06 2.16
CA GLU A 201 -1.15 12.22 3.27
C GLU A 201 -1.66 10.85 2.78
N VAL A 202 -2.38 10.84 1.66
CA VAL A 202 -2.89 9.60 1.08
C VAL A 202 -1.77 8.77 0.43
N ALA A 203 -0.76 9.40 -0.15
CA ALA A 203 0.41 8.71 -0.69
C ALA A 203 1.24 8.04 0.41
N GLU A 204 1.35 8.66 1.58
CA GLU A 204 2.00 8.08 2.76
C GLU A 204 1.24 6.86 3.26
N LEU A 205 -0.09 6.96 3.44
CA LEU A 205 -0.94 5.82 3.78
C LEU A 205 -0.83 4.69 2.74
N LEU A 206 -0.83 5.04 1.45
CA LEU A 206 -0.70 4.07 0.37
C LEU A 206 0.65 3.35 0.42
N SER A 207 1.73 4.08 0.70
CA SER A 207 3.07 3.51 0.90
C SER A 207 3.12 2.53 2.08
N GLU A 208 2.46 2.85 3.20
CA GLU A 208 2.30 1.96 4.36
C GLU A 208 1.56 0.66 3.95
N VAL A 209 0.40 0.79 3.30
CA VAL A 209 -0.43 -0.34 2.85
C VAL A 209 0.35 -1.24 1.88
N TYR A 210 0.97 -0.68 0.85
CA TYR A 210 1.76 -1.44 -0.11
C TYR A 210 2.99 -2.11 0.50
N SER A 211 3.65 -1.47 1.47
CA SER A 211 4.75 -2.08 2.22
C SER A 211 4.28 -3.30 2.99
N THR A 212 3.13 -3.22 3.66
CA THR A 212 2.49 -4.35 4.35
C THR A 212 2.20 -5.50 3.39
N LEU A 213 1.62 -5.21 2.22
CA LEU A 213 1.32 -6.25 1.21
C LEU A 213 2.60 -6.93 0.70
N LEU A 214 3.68 -6.18 0.48
CA LEU A 214 4.97 -6.75 0.09
C LEU A 214 5.52 -7.67 1.17
N VAL A 215 5.51 -7.23 2.44
CA VAL A 215 5.93 -8.06 3.58
C VAL A 215 5.14 -9.37 3.61
N PHE A 216 3.81 -9.31 3.55
CA PHE A 216 2.98 -10.52 3.56
C PHE A 216 3.24 -11.42 2.37
N THR A 217 3.38 -10.85 1.17
CA THR A 217 3.65 -11.61 -0.05
C THR A 217 5.00 -12.31 0.02
N PHE A 218 6.02 -11.65 0.58
CA PHE A 218 7.32 -12.28 0.80
C PHE A 218 7.19 -13.46 1.77
N HIS A 219 6.49 -13.29 2.90
CA HIS A 219 6.26 -14.42 3.82
C HIS A 219 5.41 -15.53 3.20
N ALA A 220 4.47 -15.21 2.30
CA ALA A 220 3.71 -16.22 1.57
C ALA A 220 4.56 -16.97 0.53
N SER A 221 5.57 -16.31 -0.04
CA SER A 221 6.40 -16.87 -1.13
C SER A 221 7.47 -17.85 -0.66
N GLY A 222 7.81 -17.79 0.63
CA GLY A 222 8.79 -18.65 1.27
C GLY A 222 10.25 -18.18 1.09
N VAL A 223 11.08 -18.58 2.06
CA VAL A 223 12.47 -18.13 2.24
C VAL A 223 13.33 -18.34 1.00
N SER A 224 13.25 -19.50 0.33
CA SER A 224 14.07 -19.77 -0.85
C SER A 224 13.79 -18.79 -1.99
N THR A 225 12.51 -18.59 -2.30
CA THR A 225 12.05 -17.72 -3.39
C THR A 225 12.42 -16.26 -3.12
N VAL A 226 12.15 -15.78 -1.90
CA VAL A 226 12.46 -14.41 -1.49
C VAL A 226 13.96 -14.19 -1.41
N GLY A 227 14.73 -15.20 -1.01
CA GLY A 227 16.18 -15.11 -0.97
C GLY A 227 16.78 -14.82 -2.33
N ASP A 228 16.37 -15.53 -3.38
CA ASP A 228 16.86 -15.25 -4.74
C ASP A 228 16.34 -13.89 -5.25
N LEU A 229 15.07 -13.57 -4.98
CA LEU A 229 14.47 -12.28 -5.35
C LEU A 229 15.21 -11.08 -4.73
N MET A 230 15.49 -11.13 -3.43
CA MET A 230 16.13 -10.04 -2.71
C MET A 230 17.60 -9.90 -3.08
N VAL A 231 18.33 -11.01 -3.19
CA VAL A 231 19.76 -11.04 -3.53
C VAL A 231 20.00 -10.59 -4.97
N ASP A 232 19.27 -11.14 -5.93
CA ASP A 232 19.59 -10.96 -7.35
C ASP A 232 18.84 -9.79 -7.98
N THR A 233 17.66 -9.43 -7.46
CA THR A 233 16.76 -8.47 -8.11
C THR A 233 16.52 -7.22 -7.28
N LEU A 234 15.85 -7.30 -6.12
CA LEU A 234 15.28 -6.11 -5.47
C LEU A 234 16.29 -5.31 -4.64
N SER A 235 17.13 -5.96 -3.81
CA SER A 235 18.08 -5.24 -2.95
C SER A 235 19.15 -4.45 -3.72
N PRO A 236 19.68 -4.94 -4.86
CA PRO A 236 20.61 -4.17 -5.70
C PRO A 236 20.01 -2.88 -6.29
N GLN A 237 18.69 -2.78 -6.40
CA GLN A 237 18.02 -1.66 -7.05
C GLN A 237 17.89 -0.45 -6.12
N ASN A 238 18.75 0.55 -6.32
CA ASN A 238 18.76 1.77 -5.51
C ASN A 238 17.56 2.69 -5.72
N ASP A 239 16.83 2.52 -6.82
CA ASP A 239 15.68 3.32 -7.19
C ASP A 239 14.34 2.77 -6.69
N TRP A 240 14.29 1.50 -6.27
CA TRP A 240 13.10 0.87 -5.71
C TRP A 240 12.79 1.41 -4.32
N VAL A 241 11.68 2.15 -4.18
CA VAL A 241 11.38 2.95 -2.98
C VAL A 241 11.22 2.13 -1.70
N TYR A 242 10.76 0.89 -1.81
CA TYR A 242 10.50 0.03 -0.66
C TYR A 242 11.77 -0.50 0.02
N ASN A 243 12.94 -0.35 -0.60
CA ASN A 243 14.22 -0.66 0.06
C ASN A 243 14.51 0.25 1.27
N GLY A 244 13.81 1.38 1.41
CA GLY A 244 13.88 2.24 2.60
C GLY A 244 12.93 1.82 3.74
N ASN A 245 12.01 0.90 3.49
CA ASN A 245 11.08 0.42 4.52
C ASN A 245 11.80 -0.51 5.49
N LYS A 246 11.66 -0.25 6.80
CA LYS A 246 12.36 -1.00 7.85
C LYS A 246 12.05 -2.50 7.88
N TYR A 247 10.85 -2.91 7.52
CA TYR A 247 10.47 -4.33 7.49
C TYR A 247 11.04 -5.05 6.28
N ILE A 248 11.02 -4.39 5.12
CA ILE A 248 11.64 -4.91 3.89
C ILE A 248 13.17 -4.99 4.06
N ALA A 249 13.78 -4.00 4.71
CA ALA A 249 15.21 -4.02 5.04
C ALA A 249 15.57 -5.15 6.02
N GLU A 250 14.69 -5.50 6.96
CA GLU A 250 14.89 -6.66 7.83
C GLU A 250 14.79 -7.97 7.06
N ILE A 251 13.78 -8.12 6.20
CA ILE A 251 13.65 -9.29 5.31
C ILE A 251 14.88 -9.41 4.41
N ASP A 252 15.40 -8.29 3.90
CA ASP A 252 16.65 -8.29 3.15
C ASP A 252 17.83 -8.79 3.99
N ARG A 253 17.95 -8.31 5.24
CA ARG A 253 19.03 -8.70 6.17
C ARG A 253 18.95 -10.18 6.54
N HIS A 254 17.77 -10.77 6.59
CA HIS A 254 17.59 -12.20 6.85
C HIS A 254 18.44 -13.09 5.92
N PHE A 255 18.78 -12.62 4.70
CA PHE A 255 19.57 -13.38 3.73
C PHE A 255 21.08 -13.11 3.77
N ASP A 256 21.58 -12.35 4.74
CA ASP A 256 23.00 -12.01 4.83
C ASP A 256 23.89 -13.22 5.19
N TYR A 257 23.30 -14.33 5.64
CA TYR A 257 24.01 -15.59 5.82
C TYR A 257 24.47 -16.22 4.49
N LYS A 258 23.83 -15.86 3.36
CA LYS A 258 24.15 -16.43 2.04
C LYS A 258 25.58 -16.09 1.63
N HIS A 259 26.27 -17.05 1.00
CA HIS A 259 27.70 -16.94 0.71
C HIS A 259 28.02 -15.73 -0.17
N GLU A 260 27.22 -15.50 -1.20
CA GLU A 260 27.36 -14.39 -2.16
C GLU A 260 27.26 -13.00 -1.53
N ARG A 261 26.70 -12.87 -0.31
CA ARG A 261 26.58 -11.60 0.40
C ARG A 261 27.72 -11.31 1.38
N LYS A 262 28.47 -12.32 1.81
CA LYS A 262 29.49 -12.15 2.87
C LYS A 262 30.58 -11.17 2.50
N GLU A 263 30.96 -11.12 1.23
CA GLU A 263 32.02 -10.23 0.73
C GLU A 263 31.58 -8.76 0.66
N VAL A 264 30.29 -8.49 0.48
CA VAL A 264 29.72 -7.15 0.31
C VAL A 264 28.88 -6.68 1.51
N LEU A 265 28.89 -7.42 2.62
CA LEU A 265 27.99 -7.20 3.76
C LEU A 265 28.11 -5.79 4.35
N GLN A 266 29.34 -5.29 4.50
CA GLN A 266 29.58 -3.93 5.04
C GLN A 266 29.00 -2.85 4.12
N GLU A 267 29.08 -3.05 2.80
CA GLU A 267 28.49 -2.14 1.82
C GLU A 267 26.96 -2.18 1.88
N LEU A 268 26.38 -3.37 2.00
CA LEU A 268 24.93 -3.57 2.15
C LEU A 268 24.39 -2.90 3.43
N GLU A 269 25.07 -3.04 4.57
CA GLU A 269 24.68 -2.38 5.81
C GLU A 269 24.70 -0.86 5.67
N LYS A 270 25.73 -0.30 5.05
CA LYS A 270 25.83 1.13 4.77
C LYS A 270 24.70 1.58 3.85
N MET A 271 24.43 0.85 2.77
CA MET A 271 23.35 1.16 1.83
C MET A 271 21.99 1.15 2.52
N ARG A 272 21.70 0.15 3.37
CA ARG A 272 20.45 0.09 4.15
C ARG A 272 20.33 1.27 5.11
N ALA A 273 21.40 1.66 5.80
CA ALA A 273 21.39 2.83 6.68
C ALA A 273 21.13 4.14 5.91
N GLU A 274 21.67 4.28 4.70
CA GLU A 274 21.41 5.42 3.81
C GLU A 274 19.96 5.44 3.27
N ARG A 275 19.34 4.26 3.12
CA ARG A 275 17.95 4.09 2.67
C ARG A 275 16.92 4.28 3.79
N ALA A 276 17.27 3.97 5.04
CA ALA A 276 16.37 4.04 6.21
C ALA A 276 15.96 5.47 6.62
N ARG A 277 16.58 6.51 6.03
CA ARG A 277 16.10 7.89 6.14
C ARG A 277 14.72 8.01 5.48
N PRO A 278 13.79 8.85 6.00
CA PRO A 278 12.39 8.83 5.61
C PRO A 278 12.25 8.77 4.10
N ASN A 279 11.61 7.68 3.63
CA ASN A 279 11.38 7.28 2.25
C ASN A 279 11.96 8.26 1.21
N LYS A 280 13.05 7.91 0.53
CA LYS A 280 13.56 8.71 -0.61
C LYS A 280 12.47 9.05 -1.64
N ALA A 281 11.37 8.27 -1.68
CA ALA A 281 10.15 8.60 -2.41
C ALA A 281 9.56 9.98 -2.03
N LEU A 282 9.42 10.26 -0.73
CA LEU A 282 8.87 11.51 -0.18
C LEU A 282 9.79 12.72 -0.40
N GLN A 283 11.09 12.49 -0.66
CA GLN A 283 12.08 13.56 -0.91
C GLN A 283 12.31 13.84 -2.40
N ARG A 284 11.91 12.94 -3.31
CA ARG A 284 12.12 13.09 -4.77
C ARG A 284 11.22 14.16 -5.40
N THR A 285 10.23 14.66 -4.68
CA THR A 285 9.30 15.68 -5.15
C THR A 285 9.75 17.11 -4.84
N SER A 286 10.86 17.27 -4.11
CA SER A 286 11.39 18.57 -3.67
C SER A 286 12.58 19.09 -4.52
N ARG A 287 12.77 18.57 -5.74
CA ARG A 287 13.81 19.04 -6.68
C ARG A 287 13.26 19.24 -8.08
#